data_AF-A0A1G5DLX3-F1
#
_entry.id   AF-A0A1G5DLX3-F1
#
_cell.length_a   1.000
_cell.length_b   1.000
_cell.length_c   1.000
_cell.angle_alpha   90.00
_cell.angle_beta   90.00
_cell.angle_gamma   90.00
#
_symmetry.space_group_name_H-M   'P 1'
#
loop_
_entity.id
_entity.type
_entity.pdbx_description
1 polymer ?
#
loop_
_entity_poly.entity_id
_entity_poly.type
_entity_poly.pdbx_seq_one_letter_code
_entity_poly.pdbx_strand_id
1 'polypeptide(L)'
;MEKKLKHSILTSYLIGAPIGILTVIATIWIPLLLTGEGLLTIVILGTYGISTIGLVVAFLIALWIGGKLAYQNIKSGKSLLLTSFKYSTVVNLIIWTTFCLIIGLTVTEERFLMMIPPIIAFVVCTVLTTFSIGLLISYMIKRINNKPTELKNTVAKNV
;
A
#
# COMPACT_ATOMS: atom_id res chain seq x y z
N MET A 1 -0.10 1.40 -23.81
CA MET A 1 0.25 1.98 -22.48
C MET A 1 1.61 2.65 -22.59
N GLU A 2 1.74 3.94 -22.29
CA GLU A 2 3.02 4.69 -22.37
C GLU A 2 4.13 3.98 -21.57
N LYS A 3 5.35 3.91 -22.10
CA LYS A 3 6.51 3.22 -21.47
C LYS A 3 6.80 3.72 -20.05
N LYS A 4 6.61 5.03 -19.81
CA LYS A 4 6.77 5.68 -18.50
C LYS A 4 5.65 5.34 -17.50
N LEU A 5 4.42 5.12 -17.98
CA LEU A 5 3.30 4.68 -17.14
C LEU A 5 3.52 3.25 -16.62
N LYS A 6 3.97 2.33 -17.50
CA LYS A 6 4.34 0.96 -17.08
C LYS A 6 5.44 0.99 -16.01
N HIS A 7 6.44 1.85 -16.19
CA HIS A 7 7.54 1.99 -15.23
C HIS A 7 7.06 2.48 -13.87
N SER A 8 6.15 3.47 -13.83
CA SER A 8 5.57 3.99 -12.60
C SER A 8 4.78 2.93 -11.82
N ILE A 9 3.98 2.13 -12.52
CA ILE A 9 3.24 1.02 -11.91
C ILE A 9 4.21 -0.04 -11.37
N LEU A 10 5.26 -0.38 -12.14
CA LEU A 10 6.29 -1.32 -11.70
C LEU A 10 7.02 -0.82 -10.44
N THR A 11 7.37 0.47 -10.36
CA THR A 11 8.01 1.06 -9.17
C THR A 11 7.07 1.00 -7.96
N SER A 12 5.77 1.24 -8.16
CA SER A 12 4.76 1.11 -7.10
C SER A 12 4.70 -0.33 -6.58
N TYR A 13 4.71 -1.33 -7.46
CA TYR A 13 4.72 -2.74 -7.07
C TYR A 13 6.03 -3.18 -6.42
N LEU A 14 7.18 -2.77 -6.96
CA LEU A 14 8.50 -3.16 -6.46
C LEU A 14 8.73 -2.69 -5.01
N ILE A 15 8.12 -1.56 -4.64
CA ILE A 15 8.22 -1.02 -3.29
C ILE A 15 7.05 -1.51 -2.43
N GLY A 16 5.82 -1.34 -2.91
CA GLY A 16 4.62 -1.59 -2.12
C GLY A 16 4.37 -3.06 -1.85
N ALA A 17 4.57 -3.95 -2.83
CA ALA A 17 4.23 -5.37 -2.67
C ALA A 17 5.13 -6.08 -1.65
N PRO A 18 6.47 -5.93 -1.64
CA PRO A 18 7.31 -6.54 -0.61
C PRO A 18 6.95 -6.06 0.80
N ILE A 19 6.68 -4.75 0.96
CA ILE A 19 6.28 -4.20 2.26
C ILE A 19 4.95 -4.82 2.71
N GLY A 20 3.95 -4.89 1.81
CA GLY A 20 2.66 -5.51 2.10
C GLY A 20 2.78 -6.99 2.47
N ILE A 21 3.54 -7.78 1.70
CA ILE A 21 3.74 -9.21 1.96
C ILE A 21 4.47 -9.42 3.29
N LEU A 22 5.54 -8.67 3.56
CA LEU A 22 6.27 -8.74 4.83
C LEU A 22 5.36 -8.40 6.00
N THR A 23 4.47 -7.42 5.84
CA THR A 23 3.50 -7.04 6.88
C THR A 23 2.55 -8.20 7.18
N VAL A 24 2.01 -8.86 6.14
CA VAL A 24 1.11 -10.02 6.31
C VAL A 24 1.82 -11.18 7.02
N ILE A 25 3.06 -11.47 6.62
CA ILE A 25 3.88 -12.50 7.28
C ILE A 25 4.10 -12.11 8.74
N ALA A 26 4.49 -10.87 9.01
CA ALA A 26 4.73 -10.38 10.36
C ALA A 26 3.48 -10.48 11.24
N THR A 27 2.28 -10.14 10.74
CA THR A 27 1.04 -10.25 11.53
C THR A 27 0.66 -11.70 11.87
N ILE A 28 1.10 -12.68 11.08
CA ILE A 28 0.87 -14.10 11.38
C ILE A 28 1.92 -14.61 12.38
N TRP A 29 3.19 -14.25 12.18
CA TRP A 29 4.31 -14.82 12.93
C TRP A 29 4.62 -14.12 14.25
N ILE A 30 4.41 -12.80 14.36
CA ILE A 30 4.71 -12.05 15.60
C ILE A 30 3.87 -12.56 16.78
N PRO A 31 2.53 -12.73 16.67
CA PRO A 31 1.75 -13.28 17.77
C PRO A 31 2.22 -14.67 18.16
N LEU A 32 2.47 -15.55 17.18
CA LEU A 32 2.98 -16.91 17.41
C LEU A 32 4.30 -16.91 18.20
N LEU A 33 5.24 -16.01 17.86
CA LEU A 33 6.53 -15.89 18.54
C LEU A 33 6.39 -15.32 19.97
N LEU A 34 5.41 -14.44 20.21
CA LEU A 34 5.22 -13.78 21.50
C LEU A 34 4.38 -14.62 22.48
N THR A 35 3.37 -15.34 21.99
CA THR A 35 2.46 -16.13 22.84
C THR A 35 2.83 -17.61 22.89
N GLY A 36 3.58 -18.12 21.91
CA GLY A 36 3.93 -19.55 21.81
C GLY A 36 2.75 -20.46 21.45
N GLU A 37 1.56 -19.90 21.20
CA GLU A 37 0.33 -20.67 20.99
C GLU A 37 0.13 -21.02 19.50
N GLY A 38 0.75 -22.11 19.07
CA GLY A 38 0.61 -22.64 17.70
C GLY A 38 -0.82 -23.02 17.32
N LEU A 39 -1.59 -23.59 18.26
CA LEU A 39 -2.96 -24.04 18.01
C LEU A 39 -3.92 -22.86 17.74
N LEU A 40 -3.82 -21.80 18.54
CA LEU A 40 -4.62 -20.58 18.37
C LEU A 40 -4.31 -19.90 17.02
N THR A 41 -3.05 -19.96 16.59
CA THR A 41 -2.61 -19.45 15.28
C THR A 41 -3.28 -20.20 14.12
N ILE A 42 -3.39 -21.53 14.19
CA ILE A 42 -4.09 -22.35 13.18
C ILE A 42 -5.58 -21.98 13.11
N VAL A 43 -6.23 -21.78 14.26
CA VAL A 43 -7.65 -21.37 14.32
C VAL A 43 -7.85 -19.98 13.71
N ILE A 44 -6.96 -19.02 13.99
CA ILE A 44 -7.00 -17.68 13.37
C ILE A 44 -6.80 -17.78 11.86
N LEU A 45 -5.84 -18.59 11.38
CA LEU A 45 -5.61 -18.77 9.94
C LEU A 45 -6.81 -19.45 9.25
N GLY A 46 -7.43 -20.43 9.90
CA GLY A 46 -8.63 -21.09 9.35
C GLY A 46 -9.85 -20.18 9.30
N THR A 47 -9.98 -19.26 10.25
CA THR A 47 -11.14 -18.33 10.32
C THR A 47 -10.95 -17.07 9.48
N TYR A 48 -9.76 -16.48 9.47
CA TYR A 48 -9.48 -15.20 8.82
C TYR A 48 -8.55 -15.30 7.60
N GLY A 49 -8.09 -16.49 7.22
CA GLY A 49 -7.18 -16.69 6.09
C GLY A 49 -7.76 -16.21 4.77
N ILE A 50 -9.02 -16.54 4.48
CA ILE A 50 -9.72 -16.10 3.26
C ILE A 50 -9.82 -14.57 3.22
N SER A 51 -10.19 -13.96 4.35
CA SER A 51 -10.25 -12.50 4.51
C SER A 51 -8.89 -11.84 4.28
N THR A 52 -7.81 -12.46 4.77
CA THR A 52 -6.44 -11.99 4.56
C THR A 52 -6.06 -12.03 3.08
N ILE A 53 -6.40 -13.10 2.36
CA ILE A 53 -6.18 -13.20 0.91
C ILE A 53 -6.95 -12.08 0.18
N GLY A 54 -8.20 -11.85 0.55
CA GLY A 54 -9.01 -10.76 -0.01
C GLY A 54 -8.36 -9.38 0.17
N LEU A 55 -7.82 -9.11 1.36
CA LEU A 55 -7.13 -7.87 1.67
C LEU A 55 -5.83 -7.71 0.84
N VAL A 56 -5.07 -8.80 0.64
CA VAL A 56 -3.86 -8.81 -0.19
C VAL A 56 -4.19 -8.50 -1.65
N VAL A 57 -5.24 -9.11 -2.20
CA VAL A 57 -5.68 -8.85 -3.58
C VAL A 57 -6.12 -7.38 -3.72
N ALA A 58 -6.89 -6.86 -2.76
CA ALA A 58 -7.30 -5.46 -2.75
C ALA A 58 -6.09 -4.50 -2.68
N PHE A 59 -5.07 -4.85 -1.88
CA PHE A 59 -3.84 -4.07 -1.80
C PHE A 59 -3.07 -4.03 -3.14
N LEU A 60 -2.96 -5.15 -3.86
CA LEU A 60 -2.33 -5.16 -5.19
C LEU A 60 -3.09 -4.26 -6.18
N ILE A 61 -4.42 -4.35 -6.19
CA ILE A 61 -5.28 -3.47 -7.00
C ILE A 61 -5.06 -2.00 -6.62
N ALA A 62 -4.95 -1.71 -5.32
CA ALA A 62 -4.68 -0.37 -4.81
C ALA A 62 -3.33 0.17 -5.29
N LEU A 63 -2.26 -0.64 -5.27
CA LEU A 63 -0.94 -0.25 -5.77
C LEU A 63 -0.94 0.06 -7.27
N TRP A 64 -1.72 -0.69 -8.07
CA TRP A 64 -1.89 -0.42 -9.50
C TRP A 64 -2.55 0.93 -9.74
N ILE A 65 -3.71 1.16 -9.11
CA ILE A 65 -4.50 2.37 -9.29
C ILE A 65 -3.72 3.59 -8.76
N GLY A 66 -3.11 3.46 -7.58
CA GLY A 66 -2.25 4.48 -6.99
C GLY A 66 -1.07 4.81 -7.89
N GLY A 67 -0.35 3.81 -8.42
CA GLY A 67 0.80 4.01 -9.31
C GLY A 67 0.43 4.73 -10.61
N LYS A 68 -0.76 4.47 -11.17
CA LYS A 68 -1.31 5.19 -12.32
C LYS A 68 -1.62 6.66 -11.98
N LEU A 69 -2.23 6.90 -10.81
CA LEU A 69 -2.56 8.25 -10.33
C LEU A 69 -1.31 9.09 -10.07
N ALA A 70 -0.28 8.47 -9.47
CA ALA A 70 1.00 9.12 -9.21
C ALA A 70 1.67 9.58 -10.51
N TYR A 71 1.70 8.71 -11.54
CA TYR A 71 2.21 9.07 -12.85
C TYR A 71 1.47 10.27 -13.46
N GLN A 72 0.14 10.25 -13.45
CA GLN A 72 -0.67 11.33 -14.03
C GLN A 72 -0.41 12.66 -13.33
N ASN A 73 -0.38 12.67 -11.98
CA ASN A 73 -0.14 13.90 -11.23
C ASN A 73 1.28 14.46 -11.44
N ILE A 74 2.29 13.59 -11.54
CA ILE A 74 3.67 14.00 -11.85
C ILE A 74 3.76 14.54 -13.29
N LYS A 75 3.10 13.90 -14.27
CA LYS A 75 3.06 14.38 -15.67
C LYS A 75 2.36 15.73 -15.79
N SER A 76 1.34 15.99 -14.97
CA SER A 76 0.64 17.28 -14.89
C SER A 76 1.38 18.35 -14.06
N GLY A 77 2.62 18.09 -13.62
CA GLY A 77 3.45 19.08 -12.91
C GLY A 77 3.03 19.34 -11.46
N LYS A 78 2.19 18.49 -10.85
CA LYS A 78 1.75 18.68 -9.45
C LYS A 78 2.89 18.40 -8.47
N SER A 79 2.79 18.99 -7.28
CA SER A 79 3.77 18.80 -6.22
C SER A 79 3.84 17.34 -5.76
N LEU A 80 5.02 16.92 -5.30
CA LEU A 80 5.27 15.58 -4.77
C LEU A 80 4.36 15.26 -3.59
N LEU A 81 4.20 16.23 -2.67
CA LEU A 81 3.36 16.08 -1.48
C LEU A 81 1.89 15.84 -1.85
N LEU A 82 1.34 16.64 -2.78
CA LEU A 82 -0.04 16.47 -3.23
C LEU A 82 -0.24 15.12 -3.95
N THR A 83 0.77 14.68 -4.71
CA THR A 83 0.74 13.38 -5.39
C THR A 83 0.73 12.24 -4.38
N SER A 84 1.57 12.32 -3.36
CA SER A 84 1.71 11.32 -2.29
C SER A 84 0.47 11.24 -1.42
N PHE A 85 -0.12 12.40 -1.11
CA PHE A 85 -1.38 12.48 -0.38
C PHE A 85 -2.51 11.81 -1.17
N LYS A 86 -2.70 12.16 -2.45
CA LYS A 86 -3.71 11.54 -3.32
C LYS A 86 -3.50 10.04 -3.49
N TYR A 87 -2.26 9.62 -3.64
CA TYR A 87 -1.89 8.20 -3.67
C TYR A 87 -2.35 7.50 -2.39
N SER A 88 -1.95 8.02 -1.24
CA SER A 88 -2.29 7.44 0.07
C SER A 88 -3.80 7.42 0.30
N THR A 89 -4.53 8.49 -0.05
CA THR A 89 -5.99 8.52 0.07
C THR A 89 -6.64 7.41 -0.76
N VAL A 90 -6.24 7.23 -2.02
CA VAL A 90 -6.85 6.19 -2.88
C VAL A 90 -6.49 4.79 -2.38
N VAL A 91 -5.24 4.55 -1.99
CA VAL A 91 -4.82 3.25 -1.47
C VAL A 91 -5.57 2.91 -0.18
N ASN A 92 -5.64 3.86 0.76
CA ASN A 92 -6.39 3.69 2.00
C ASN A 92 -7.88 3.48 1.75
N LEU A 93 -8.49 4.25 0.84
CA LEU A 93 -9.92 4.09 0.52
C LEU A 93 -10.23 2.67 0.08
N ILE A 94 -9.40 2.09 -0.79
CA ILE A 94 -9.59 0.72 -1.29
C ILE A 94 -9.42 -0.29 -0.15
N ILE A 95 -8.36 -0.18 0.63
CA ILE A 95 -8.09 -1.09 1.76
C ILE A 95 -9.24 -1.02 2.78
N TRP A 96 -9.69 0.19 3.14
CA TRP A 96 -10.78 0.39 4.10
C TRP A 96 -12.11 -0.13 3.59
N THR A 97 -12.43 0.10 2.32
CA THR A 97 -13.67 -0.42 1.73
C THR A 97 -13.68 -1.94 1.78
N THR A 98 -12.57 -2.60 1.42
CA THR A 98 -12.44 -4.06 1.51
C THR A 98 -12.49 -4.56 2.96
N PHE A 99 -11.80 -3.89 3.87
CA PHE A 99 -11.79 -4.25 5.30
C PHE A 99 -13.18 -4.16 5.94
N CYS A 100 -13.90 -3.06 5.70
CA CYS A 100 -15.27 -2.89 6.18
C CYS A 100 -16.21 -3.94 5.58
N LEU A 101 -16.06 -4.26 4.29
CA LEU A 101 -16.86 -5.29 3.63
C LEU A 101 -16.58 -6.67 4.24
N ILE A 102 -15.32 -7.00 4.51
CA ILE A 102 -14.94 -8.23 5.22
C ILE A 102 -15.58 -8.26 6.61
N ILE A 103 -15.38 -7.22 7.43
CA ILE A 103 -15.93 -7.18 8.80
C ILE A 103 -17.46 -7.33 8.78
N GLY A 104 -18.15 -6.57 7.92
CA GLY A 104 -19.61 -6.61 7.83
C GLY A 104 -20.17 -7.96 7.41
N LEU A 105 -19.39 -8.78 6.69
CA LEU A 105 -19.78 -10.14 6.31
C LEU A 105 -19.37 -11.21 7.32
N THR A 106 -18.44 -10.92 8.24
CA THR A 106 -17.79 -11.96 9.06
C THR A 106 -18.05 -11.83 10.57
N VAL A 107 -18.43 -10.64 11.08
CA VAL A 107 -18.52 -10.40 12.53
C VAL A 107 -19.97 -10.45 13.03
N THR A 108 -20.22 -11.29 14.03
CA THR A 108 -21.45 -11.27 14.85
C THR A 108 -21.38 -10.18 15.93
N GLU A 109 -22.51 -9.54 16.24
CA GLU A 109 -22.58 -8.26 16.99
C GLU A 109 -21.81 -8.24 18.33
N GLU A 110 -21.64 -9.40 18.98
CA GLU A 110 -21.06 -9.50 20.32
C GLU A 110 -19.54 -9.25 20.40
N ARG A 111 -18.81 -9.28 19.27
CA ARG A 111 -17.34 -9.09 19.26
C ARG A 111 -16.88 -7.70 18.82
N PHE A 112 -17.81 -6.80 18.49
CA PHE A 112 -17.48 -5.52 17.86
C PHE A 112 -16.71 -4.57 18.81
N LEU A 113 -17.09 -4.53 20.09
CA LEU A 113 -16.45 -3.66 21.09
C LEU A 113 -14.98 -4.05 21.37
N MET A 114 -14.66 -5.34 21.36
CA MET A 114 -13.28 -5.83 21.54
C MET A 114 -12.38 -5.54 20.34
N MET A 115 -12.96 -5.26 19.16
CA MET A 115 -12.20 -4.90 17.95
C MET A 115 -11.84 -3.42 17.86
N ILE A 116 -12.39 -2.55 18.72
CA ILE A 116 -12.15 -1.10 18.64
C ILE A 116 -10.66 -0.74 18.79
N PRO A 117 -9.92 -1.20 19.82
CA PRO A 117 -8.51 -0.84 19.95
C PRO A 117 -7.63 -1.32 18.77
N PRO A 118 -7.76 -2.57 18.27
CA PRO A 118 -7.09 -3.01 17.05
C PRO A 118 -7.42 -2.15 15.82
N ILE A 119 -8.68 -1.75 15.64
CA ILE A 119 -9.10 -0.90 14.52
C ILE A 119 -8.43 0.46 14.59
N ILE A 120 -8.38 1.10 15.76
CA ILE A 120 -7.73 2.41 15.93
C ILE A 120 -6.23 2.31 15.63
N ALA A 121 -5.55 1.29 16.16
CA ALA A 121 -4.14 1.04 15.86
C ALA A 121 -3.90 0.82 14.35
N PHE A 122 -4.81 0.10 13.70
CA PHE A 122 -4.78 -0.14 12.26
C PHE A 122 -4.99 1.16 11.45
N VAL A 123 -5.89 2.06 11.88
CA VAL A 123 -6.07 3.39 11.26
C VAL A 123 -4.78 4.19 11.29
N VAL A 124 -4.18 4.33 12.48
CA VAL A 124 -2.96 5.15 12.65
C VAL A 124 -1.81 4.55 11.82
N CYS A 125 -1.66 3.23 11.86
CA CYS A 125 -0.63 2.52 11.11
C CYS A 125 -0.84 2.67 9.59
N THR A 126 -2.04 2.41 9.08
CA THR A 126 -2.31 2.46 7.63
C THR A 126 -2.15 3.87 7.07
N VAL A 127 -2.62 4.90 7.77
CA VAL A 127 -2.47 6.30 7.33
C VAL A 127 -1.00 6.70 7.25
N LEU A 128 -0.22 6.47 8.32
CA LEU A 128 1.19 6.86 8.36
C LEU A 128 2.04 6.08 7.34
N THR A 129 1.80 4.77 7.23
CA THR A 129 2.62 3.90 6.38
C THR A 129 2.31 4.14 4.90
N THR A 130 1.03 4.27 4.52
CA THR A 130 0.67 4.57 3.13
C THR A 130 1.11 5.96 2.69
N PHE A 131 1.10 6.95 3.59
CA PHE A 131 1.64 8.27 3.29
C PHE A 131 3.15 8.21 3.03
N SER A 132 3.90 7.53 3.91
CA SER A 132 5.35 7.37 3.78
C SER A 132 5.74 6.60 2.51
N ILE A 133 5.03 5.50 2.22
CA ILE A 133 5.22 4.70 0.99
C ILE A 133 4.84 5.53 -0.25
N GLY A 134 3.72 6.27 -0.20
CA GLY A 134 3.28 7.13 -1.29
C GLY A 134 4.29 8.24 -1.61
N LEU A 135 4.93 8.80 -0.58
CA LEU A 135 6.01 9.76 -0.71
C LEU A 135 7.23 9.14 -1.38
N LEU A 136 7.68 7.98 -0.91
CA LEU A 136 8.81 7.24 -1.46
C LEU A 136 8.60 6.91 -2.95
N ILE A 137 7.42 6.39 -3.29
CA ILE A 137 7.05 6.03 -4.66
C ILE A 137 7.01 7.27 -5.56
N SER A 138 6.37 8.36 -5.10
CA SER A 138 6.28 9.61 -5.87
C SER A 138 7.66 10.23 -6.10
N TYR A 139 8.53 10.19 -5.08
CA TYR A 139 9.91 10.64 -5.19
C TYR A 139 10.70 9.82 -6.21
N MET A 140 10.60 8.48 -6.15
CA MET A 140 11.26 7.58 -7.10
C MET A 140 10.79 7.80 -8.54
N ILE A 141 9.48 7.92 -8.77
CA ILE A 141 8.92 8.16 -10.12
C ILE A 141 9.43 9.50 -10.68
N LYS A 142 9.46 10.56 -9.86
CA LYS A 142 9.98 11.86 -10.29
C LYS A 142 11.47 11.78 -10.64
N ARG A 143 12.28 11.11 -9.81
CA ARG A 143 13.71 10.93 -10.05
C ARG A 143 13.98 10.18 -11.36
N ILE A 144 13.25 9.10 -11.61
CA ILE A 144 13.38 8.30 -12.84
C ILE A 144 12.93 9.10 -14.07
N ASN A 145 11.86 9.89 -13.97
CA ASN A 145 11.38 10.70 -15.08
C ASN A 145 12.27 11.91 -15.41
N ASN A 146 13.01 12.44 -14.44
CA ASN A 146 13.89 13.60 -14.62
C ASN A 146 15.32 13.22 -15.06
N LYS A 147 15.82 12.02 -14.73
CA LYS A 147 17.15 11.53 -15.15
C LYS A 147 17.44 11.65 -16.66
N PRO A 148 16.52 11.34 -17.59
CA PRO A 148 16.76 11.48 -19.02
C PRO A 148 16.92 12.94 -19.46
N THR A 149 16.22 13.86 -18.79
CA THR A 149 16.22 15.29 -19.11
C THR A 149 17.51 15.97 -18.65
N GLU A 150 18.04 15.59 -17.49
CA GLU A 150 19.36 16.06 -17.03
C GLU A 150 20.47 15.59 -17.97
N LEU A 151 20.49 14.30 -18.35
CA LEU A 151 21.52 13.78 -19.24
C LEU A 151 21.53 14.50 -20.60
N LYS A 152 20.35 14.79 -21.15
CA LYS A 152 20.20 15.51 -22.42
C LYS A 152 20.68 16.96 -22.33
N ASN A 153 20.42 17.63 -21.20
CA ASN A 153 20.88 19.00 -20.95
C ASN A 153 22.40 19.06 -20.69
N THR A 154 22.99 18.06 -20.05
CA THR A 154 24.45 17.98 -19.86
C THR A 154 25.17 17.77 -21.19
N VAL A 155 24.64 16.90 -22.07
CA VAL A 155 25.20 16.71 -23.41
C VAL A 155 25.06 17.99 -24.24
N ALA A 156 23.91 18.68 -24.19
CA ALA A 156 23.69 19.92 -24.93
C ALA A 156 24.51 21.12 -24.42
N LYS A 157 24.99 21.10 -23.17
CA LYS A 157 25.88 22.14 -22.62
C LYS A 157 27.36 21.92 -22.94
N ASN A 158 27.72 20.72 -23.37
CA ASN A 158 29.09 20.30 -23.67
C ASN A 158 29.36 20.23 -25.19
N VAL A 159 28.44 20.74 -26.01
CA VAL A 159 28.56 20.93 -27.47
C VAL A 159 28.48 22.43 -27.74
#